data_AF-A0A193CHS6-F1
#
_entry.id   AF-A0A193CHS6-F1
#
_cell.length_a   1.000
_cell.length_b   1.000
_cell.length_c   1.000
_cell.angle_alpha   90.00
_cell.angle_beta   90.00
_cell.angle_gamma   90.00
#
_symmetry.space_group_name_H-M   'P 1'
#
loop_
_entity.id
_entity.type
_entity.pdbx_description
1 polymer ?
#
loop_
_entity_poly.entity_id
_entity_poly.type
_entity_poly.pdbx_seq_one_letter_code
_entity_poly.pdbx_strand_id
1 'polypeptide(L)'
;TYFNLGLHTSQIDNIKTVEKVRTKLKDRFLLVVDPIAVGATKYRTSIIRDVLIKCKPNIIKGNVSEIHYLDTEVFSGKGVDSNVNAFNENTHIIMVAKKVALKYNCVVVVTAKNDIIVSPFSSDVGIINFDLPILTK
;
A
#
# COMPACT_ATOMS: atom_id res chain seq x y z
N THR A 1 2.99 -7.50 -12.62
CA THR A 1 2.65 -8.51 -11.60
C THR A 1 2.05 -7.86 -10.40
N TYR A 2 0.95 -8.42 -9.88
CA TYR A 2 0.34 -8.02 -8.62
C TYR A 2 0.72 -9.04 -7.55
N PHE A 3 1.26 -8.57 -6.42
CA PHE A 3 1.64 -9.44 -5.31
C PHE A 3 0.94 -9.00 -4.04
N ASN A 4 -0.02 -9.82 -3.63
CA ASN A 4 -0.80 -9.63 -2.42
C ASN A 4 -0.10 -10.27 -1.22
N LEU A 5 0.08 -9.50 -0.15
CA LEU A 5 0.74 -9.91 1.09
C LEU A 5 -0.28 -10.12 2.22
N GLY A 6 -1.41 -10.77 1.94
CA GLY A 6 -2.28 -11.33 3.01
C GLY A 6 -1.57 -12.41 3.86
N LEU A 7 -0.45 -12.92 3.35
CA LEU A 7 0.46 -13.90 3.93
C LEU A 7 -0.20 -15.26 4.21
N HIS A 8 -1.04 -15.71 3.29
CA HIS A 8 -1.39 -17.12 3.18
C HIS A 8 -0.15 -17.95 2.77
N THR A 9 -0.11 -19.25 3.09
CA THR A 9 1.07 -20.12 2.90
C THR A 9 1.68 -20.00 1.50
N SER A 10 0.85 -20.09 0.47
CA SER A 10 1.29 -19.96 -0.94
C SER A 10 1.89 -18.59 -1.28
N GLN A 11 1.48 -17.51 -0.61
CA GLN A 11 2.06 -16.18 -0.80
C GLN A 11 3.45 -16.09 -0.16
N ILE A 12 3.62 -16.67 1.03
CA ILE A 12 4.90 -16.74 1.74
C ILE A 12 5.93 -17.51 0.90
N ASP A 13 5.54 -18.67 0.36
CA ASP A 13 6.41 -19.50 -0.47
C ASP A 13 6.89 -18.76 -1.73
N ASN A 14 6.06 -17.85 -2.25
CA ASN A 14 6.36 -17.08 -3.45
C ASN A 14 7.22 -15.84 -3.22
N ILE A 15 7.45 -15.40 -1.96
CA ILE A 15 8.26 -14.20 -1.66
C ILE A 15 9.65 -14.33 -2.30
N LYS A 16 10.33 -15.46 -2.06
CA LYS A 16 11.69 -15.70 -2.61
C LYS A 16 11.70 -15.71 -4.13
N THR A 17 10.63 -16.18 -4.76
CA THR A 17 10.50 -16.18 -6.22
C THR A 17 10.35 -14.76 -6.74
N VAL A 18 9.48 -13.94 -6.12
CA VAL A 18 9.30 -12.53 -6.49
C VAL A 18 10.59 -11.75 -6.30
N GLU A 19 11.30 -11.94 -5.19
CA GLU A 19 12.60 -11.32 -4.91
C GLU A 19 13.63 -11.65 -6.01
N LYS A 20 13.74 -12.94 -6.38
CA LYS A 20 14.65 -13.39 -7.46
C LYS A 20 14.30 -12.78 -8.80
N VAL A 21 13.02 -12.82 -9.19
CA VAL A 21 12.55 -12.28 -10.48
C VAL A 21 12.76 -10.77 -10.54
N ARG A 22 12.42 -10.06 -9.46
CA ARG A 22 12.61 -8.61 -9.37
C ARG A 22 14.08 -8.22 -9.46
N THR A 23 14.97 -8.96 -8.81
CA THR A 23 16.42 -8.73 -8.89
C THR A 23 16.96 -8.96 -10.30
N LYS A 24 16.50 -10.02 -10.98
CA LYS A 24 16.98 -10.40 -12.32
C LYS A 24 16.44 -9.49 -13.43
N LEU A 25 15.17 -9.10 -13.34
CA LEU A 25 14.49 -8.37 -14.42
C LEU A 25 14.43 -6.86 -14.18
N LYS A 26 14.64 -6.39 -12.94
CA LYS A 26 14.60 -4.98 -12.52
C LYS A 26 13.47 -4.22 -13.21
N ASP A 27 13.81 -3.32 -14.14
CA ASP A 27 12.90 -2.41 -14.81
C ASP A 27 11.95 -3.09 -15.80
N ARG A 28 12.25 -4.32 -16.22
CA ARG A 28 11.39 -5.13 -17.10
C ARG A 28 10.27 -5.87 -16.35
N PHE A 29 10.25 -5.77 -15.02
CA PHE A 29 9.24 -6.43 -14.19
C PHE A 29 8.50 -5.42 -13.33
N LEU A 30 7.35 -4.97 -13.81
CA LEU A 30 6.47 -4.08 -13.05
C LEU A 30 5.83 -4.84 -11.89
N LEU A 31 6.10 -4.38 -10.67
CA LEU A 31 5.62 -5.00 -9.44
C LEU A 31 4.68 -4.06 -8.69
N VAL A 32 3.44 -4.51 -8.49
CA VAL A 32 2.48 -3.91 -7.57
C VAL A 32 2.46 -4.75 -6.30
N VAL A 33 2.65 -4.12 -5.14
CA VAL A 33 2.54 -4.79 -3.84
C VAL A 33 1.32 -4.27 -3.09
N ASP A 34 0.55 -5.20 -2.56
CA ASP A 34 -0.62 -4.95 -1.73
C ASP A 34 -0.33 -5.43 -0.30
N PRO A 35 -0.04 -4.52 0.65
CA PRO A 35 0.46 -4.80 1.99
C PRO A 35 -0.68 -5.15 2.96
N ILE A 36 -1.58 -6.07 2.55
CA ILE A 36 -2.79 -6.40 3.30
C ILE A 36 -2.50 -6.61 4.79
N ALA A 37 -3.24 -5.87 5.61
CA ALA A 37 -3.17 -5.94 7.07
C ALA A 37 -1.76 -5.68 7.63
N VAL A 38 -0.94 -4.87 6.95
CA VAL A 38 0.31 -4.36 7.52
C VAL A 38 0.02 -3.68 8.86
N GLY A 39 0.87 -3.99 9.83
CA GLY A 39 0.70 -3.55 11.20
C GLY A 39 -0.16 -4.49 12.06
N ALA A 40 -1.12 -5.24 11.50
CA ALA A 40 -2.11 -5.97 12.32
C ALA A 40 -1.44 -6.95 13.29
N THR A 41 -0.31 -7.52 12.90
CA THR A 41 0.60 -8.26 13.80
C THR A 41 2.05 -7.93 13.47
N LYS A 42 2.95 -8.10 14.45
CA LYS A 42 4.40 -7.93 14.24
C LYS A 42 4.93 -8.80 13.10
N TYR A 43 4.41 -10.01 12.96
CA TYR A 43 4.79 -10.95 11.90
C TYR A 43 4.41 -10.44 10.51
N ARG A 44 3.18 -9.95 10.31
CA ARG A 44 2.78 -9.39 9.02
C ARG A 44 3.61 -8.17 8.67
N THR A 45 3.80 -7.29 9.66
CA THR A 45 4.61 -6.08 9.50
C THR A 45 6.03 -6.37 9.08
N SER A 46 6.71 -7.31 9.75
CA SER A 46 8.11 -7.60 9.45
C SER A 46 8.28 -8.14 8.04
N ILE A 47 7.44 -9.09 7.63
CA ILE A 47 7.51 -9.67 6.28
C ILE A 47 7.18 -8.64 5.21
N ILE A 48 6.11 -7.86 5.40
CA ILE A 48 5.72 -6.85 4.41
C ILE A 48 6.82 -5.80 4.25
N ARG A 49 7.39 -5.31 5.36
CA ARG A 49 8.52 -4.37 5.31
C ARG A 49 9.72 -4.95 4.57
N ASP A 50 10.08 -6.20 4.86
CA ASP A 50 11.16 -6.90 4.18
C ASP A 50 10.94 -6.96 2.67
N VAL A 51 9.73 -7.31 2.23
CA VAL A 51 9.38 -7.35 0.80
C VAL A 51 9.47 -5.96 0.17
N LEU A 52 8.94 -4.92 0.82
CA LEU A 52 8.98 -3.56 0.30
C LEU A 52 10.43 -3.06 0.12
N ILE A 53 11.32 -3.34 1.08
CA ILE A 53 12.73 -2.95 1.06
C ILE A 53 13.51 -3.73 -0.01
N LYS A 54 13.34 -5.06 -0.07
CA LYS A 54 14.10 -5.94 -0.97
C LYS A 54 13.62 -5.84 -2.41
N CYS A 55 12.30 -5.79 -2.63
CA CYS A 55 11.72 -5.81 -3.96
C CYS A 55 11.57 -4.42 -4.58
N LYS A 56 11.50 -3.34 -3.78
CA LYS A 56 11.34 -1.95 -4.26
C LYS A 56 10.23 -1.86 -5.32
N PRO A 57 8.96 -2.06 -4.95
CA PRO A 57 7.86 -2.14 -5.92
C PRO A 57 7.72 -0.88 -6.76
N ASN A 58 7.10 -1.00 -7.92
CA ASN A 58 6.74 0.15 -8.75
C ASN A 58 5.50 0.86 -8.19
N ILE A 59 4.58 0.09 -7.60
CA ILE A 59 3.34 0.59 -7.02
C ILE A 59 3.08 -0.10 -5.68
N ILE A 60 2.70 0.67 -4.67
CA ILE A 60 2.07 0.17 -3.45
C ILE A 60 0.59 0.53 -3.51
N LYS A 61 -0.29 -0.45 -3.35
CA LYS A 61 -1.74 -0.23 -3.29
C LYS A 61 -2.25 -0.68 -1.93
N GLY A 62 -2.93 0.17 -1.18
CA GLY A 62 -3.51 -0.18 0.12
C GLY A 62 -4.63 0.77 0.53
N ASN A 63 -5.33 0.45 1.61
CA ASN A 63 -6.32 1.37 2.18
C ASN A 63 -5.64 2.48 3.02
N VAL A 64 -6.42 3.47 3.43
CA VAL A 64 -5.91 4.62 4.21
C VAL A 64 -5.14 4.19 5.46
N SER A 65 -5.63 3.19 6.20
CA SER A 65 -5.00 2.73 7.44
C SER A 65 -3.66 2.03 7.20
N GLU A 66 -3.55 1.23 6.15
CA GLU A 66 -2.33 0.52 5.78
C GLU A 66 -1.26 1.50 5.31
N ILE A 67 -1.63 2.46 4.46
CA ILE A 67 -0.71 3.50 3.96
C ILE A 67 -0.27 4.41 5.11
N HIS A 68 -1.17 4.79 6.03
CA HIS A 68 -0.80 5.53 7.23
C HIS A 68 0.20 4.77 8.10
N TYR A 69 -0.01 3.47 8.30
CA TYR A 69 0.92 2.63 9.05
C TYR A 69 2.30 2.53 8.37
N LEU A 70 2.36 2.50 7.03
CA LEU A 70 3.63 2.52 6.30
C LEU A 70 4.39 3.85 6.46
N ASP A 71 3.69 4.97 6.68
CA ASP A 71 4.29 6.27 7.02
C ASP A 71 4.79 6.29 8.47
N THR A 72 3.87 6.13 9.43
CA THR A 72 4.09 6.47 10.85
C THR A 72 4.54 5.29 11.71
N GLU A 73 4.34 4.06 11.26
CA GLU A 73 4.49 2.82 12.05
C GLU A 73 3.56 2.74 13.28
N VAL A 74 2.58 3.64 13.37
CA VAL A 74 1.62 3.73 14.47
C VAL A 74 0.24 3.32 13.97
N PHE A 75 -0.46 2.52 14.76
CA PHE A 75 -1.88 2.27 14.51
C PHE A 75 -2.70 3.48 14.89
N SER A 76 -3.36 4.05 13.89
CA SER A 76 -4.42 5.02 14.07
C SER A 76 -5.73 4.34 14.53
N GLY A 77 -5.71 3.69 15.70
CA GLY A 77 -6.89 3.23 16.42
C GLY A 77 -7.64 2.02 15.84
N LYS A 78 -8.00 1.10 16.72
CA LYS A 78 -8.91 -0.05 16.59
C LYS A 78 -9.77 -0.11 15.31
N GLY A 79 -9.43 -1.06 14.45
CA GLY A 79 -10.34 -1.59 13.43
C GLY A 79 -10.57 -0.65 12.25
N VAL A 80 -10.88 -1.27 11.12
CA VAL A 80 -10.96 -0.67 9.78
C VAL A 80 -12.09 0.39 9.66
N ASP A 81 -12.88 0.62 10.71
CA ASP A 81 -14.11 1.43 10.66
C ASP A 81 -14.22 2.58 11.68
N SER A 82 -13.27 2.80 12.61
CA SER A 82 -13.57 3.62 13.81
C SER A 82 -13.09 5.08 13.80
N ASN A 83 -12.42 5.58 12.75
CA ASN A 83 -11.91 6.96 12.76
C ASN A 83 -11.97 7.66 11.40
N VAL A 84 -12.98 7.29 10.62
CA VAL A 84 -13.23 7.80 9.26
C VAL A 84 -13.17 9.34 9.25
N ASN A 85 -13.67 10.02 10.29
CA ASN A 85 -13.70 11.49 10.35
C ASN A 85 -12.35 12.20 10.46
N ALA A 86 -11.31 11.60 11.07
CA ALA A 86 -9.99 12.23 11.17
C ALA A 86 -9.15 12.06 9.89
N PHE A 87 -9.49 11.06 9.07
CA PHE A 87 -8.80 10.73 7.82
C PHE A 87 -9.63 11.06 6.57
N ASN A 88 -10.80 11.69 6.73
CA ASN A 88 -11.75 11.94 5.63
C ASN A 88 -11.37 13.11 4.72
N GLU A 89 -10.34 13.87 5.06
CA GLU A 89 -9.86 14.93 4.19
C GLU A 89 -8.86 14.35 3.19
N ASN A 90 -9.20 14.42 1.90
CA ASN A 90 -8.30 14.05 0.81
C ASN A 90 -6.90 14.66 1.00
N THR A 91 -6.80 15.88 1.51
CA THR A 91 -5.53 16.58 1.80
C THR A 91 -4.63 15.77 2.73
N HIS A 92 -5.18 15.21 3.82
CA HIS A 92 -4.40 14.41 4.76
C HIS A 92 -3.97 13.08 4.12
N ILE A 93 -4.88 12.40 3.42
CA ILE A 93 -4.58 11.14 2.72
C ILE A 93 -3.47 11.37 1.68
N ILE A 94 -3.57 12.43 0.88
CA ILE A 94 -2.56 12.81 -0.12
C ILE A 94 -1.21 13.05 0.54
N MET A 95 -1.17 13.80 1.65
CA MET A 95 0.07 14.08 2.38
C MET A 95 0.75 12.79 2.85
N VAL A 96 0.00 11.90 3.50
CA VAL A 96 0.51 10.61 4.00
C VAL A 96 0.98 9.73 2.83
N ALA A 97 0.16 9.61 1.79
CA ALA A 97 0.50 8.83 0.61
C ALA A 97 1.76 9.35 -0.08
N LYS A 98 1.94 10.68 -0.13
CA LYS A 98 3.13 11.32 -0.70
C LYS A 98 4.39 10.99 0.11
N LYS A 99 4.32 10.97 1.45
CA LYS A 99 5.43 10.53 2.30
C LYS A 99 5.80 9.07 2.05
N VAL A 100 4.82 8.18 1.94
CA VAL A 100 5.05 6.76 1.62
C VAL A 100 5.66 6.62 0.22
N ALA A 101 5.15 7.37 -0.77
CA ALA A 101 5.66 7.36 -2.13
C ALA A 101 7.14 7.75 -2.18
N LEU A 102 7.52 8.81 -1.44
CA LEU A 102 8.92 9.24 -1.31
C LEU A 102 9.76 8.22 -0.55
N LYS A 103 9.26 7.66 0.56
CA LYS A 103 9.95 6.67 1.40
C LYS A 103 10.32 5.41 0.63
N TYR A 104 9.42 4.90 -0.21
CA TYR A 104 9.64 3.68 -1.00
C TYR A 104 10.01 3.94 -2.46
N ASN A 105 10.10 5.21 -2.86
CA ASN A 105 10.38 5.66 -4.23
C ASN A 105 9.49 4.97 -5.28
N CYS A 106 8.18 4.94 -5.02
CA CYS A 106 7.20 4.26 -5.86
C CYS A 106 5.87 5.02 -5.89
N VAL A 107 5.02 4.73 -6.89
CA VAL A 107 3.65 5.24 -6.90
C VAL A 107 2.86 4.63 -5.75
N VAL A 108 1.98 5.40 -5.12
CA VAL A 108 1.07 4.92 -4.08
C VAL A 108 -0.36 5.13 -4.54
N VAL A 109 -1.15 4.06 -4.46
CA VAL A 109 -2.60 4.08 -4.71
C VAL A 109 -3.30 3.83 -3.38
N VAL A 110 -4.08 4.80 -2.93
CA VAL A 110 -4.86 4.71 -1.70
C VAL A 110 -6.33 4.48 -2.06
N THR A 111 -6.88 3.35 -1.61
CA THR A 111 -8.32 3.11 -1.73
C THR A 111 -9.06 3.78 -0.57
N ALA A 112 -10.02 4.65 -0.89
CA ALA A 112 -10.84 5.40 0.06
C ALA A 112 -12.20 5.72 -0.60
N LYS A 113 -12.95 6.70 -0.06
CA LYS A 113 -14.19 7.18 -0.70
C LYS A 113 -13.94 7.64 -2.15
N ASN A 114 -12.82 8.31 -2.37
CA ASN A 114 -12.26 8.50 -3.70
C ASN A 114 -10.88 7.83 -3.72
N ASP A 115 -10.58 7.07 -4.76
CA ASP A 115 -9.26 6.48 -4.90
C ASP A 115 -8.26 7.59 -5.26
N ILE A 116 -7.13 7.60 -4.55
CA ILE A 116 -6.10 8.64 -4.68
C ILE A 116 -4.83 7.99 -5.19
N ILE A 117 -4.25 8.58 -6.24
CA ILE A 117 -2.99 8.14 -6.85
C ILE A 117 -1.97 9.26 -6.69
N VAL A 118 -0.84 8.93 -6.07
CA VAL A 118 0.29 9.86 -5.91
C VAL A 118 1.58 9.25 -6.43
N SER A 119 2.39 10.08 -7.09
CA SER A 119 3.73 9.74 -7.54
C SER A 119 4.76 10.42 -6.64
N PRO A 120 5.95 9.83 -6.40
CA PRO A 120 7.02 10.54 -5.70
C PRO A 120 7.59 11.69 -6.55
N PHE A 121 7.44 11.64 -7.87
CA PHE A 121 8.11 12.55 -8.81
C PHE A 121 7.23 13.69 -9.36
N SER A 122 5.93 13.67 -9.12
CA SER A 122 5.01 14.74 -9.57
C SER A 122 4.29 15.40 -8.38
N SER A 123 3.94 16.68 -8.52
CA SER A 123 3.00 17.39 -7.64
C SER A 123 1.54 17.05 -7.94
N ASP A 124 1.27 16.49 -9.12
CA ASP A 124 -0.09 16.15 -9.52
C ASP A 124 -0.62 14.95 -8.73
N VAL A 125 -1.92 14.99 -8.48
CA VAL A 125 -2.66 13.94 -7.78
C VAL A 125 -3.76 13.43 -8.70
N GLY A 126 -3.75 12.13 -8.96
CA GLY A 126 -4.85 11.47 -9.62
C GLY A 126 -5.95 11.17 -8.61
N ILE A 127 -7.20 11.50 -8.93
CA ILE A 127 -8.36 11.16 -8.10
C ILE A 127 -9.36 10.43 -9.00
N ILE A 128 -9.75 9.23 -8.59
CA ILE A 128 -10.77 8.44 -9.28
C ILE A 128 -12.01 8.39 -8.38
N ASN A 129 -13.13 8.89 -8.92
CA ASN A 129 -14.43 8.89 -8.25
C ASN A 129 -15.38 7.95 -9.01
N PHE A 130 -15.21 6.65 -8.77
CA PHE A 130 -16.06 5.58 -9.31
C PHE A 130 -16.49 4.67 -8.16
N ASP A 131 -17.30 5.22 -7.27
CA ASP A 131 -17.91 4.43 -6.21
C ASP A 131 -19.11 3.67 -6.82
N LEU A 132 -18.96 2.35 -6.96
CA LEU A 132 -20.07 1.47 -7.30
C LEU A 132 -20.57 0.85 -5.99
N PRO A 133 -21.80 1.13 -5.54
CA PRO A 133 -22.39 0.47 -4.38
C PRO A 133 -22.71 -0.99 -4.75
N ILE A 134 -21.69 -1.83 -4.80
CA ILE A 134 -21.80 -3.27 -5.10
C ILE A 134 -22.13 -4.07 -3.84
N LEU A 135 -21.93 -3.49 -2.66
CA LEU A 135 -22.24 -4.10 -1.36
C LEU A 135 -22.85 -3.07 -0.42
N THR A 136 -24.11 -2.69 -0.64
CA THR A 136 -24.97 -2.26 0.46
C THR A 136 -25.32 -3.50 1.27
N LYS A 137 -24.73 -3.64 2.46
CA LYS A 137 -25.24 -4.58 3.47
C LYS A 137 -26.65 -4.17 3.89
#